data_AF-A0A1I7RQ62-F1
#
_entry.id   AF-A0A1I7RQ62-F1
#
_cell.length_a   1.000
_cell.length_b   1.000
_cell.length_c   1.000
_cell.angle_alpha   90.00
_cell.angle_beta   90.00
_cell.angle_gamma   90.00
#
_symmetry.space_group_name_H-M   'P 1'
#
loop_
_entity.id
_entity.type
_entity.pdbx_description
1 polymer ?
#
loop_
_entity_poly.entity_id
_entity_poly.type
_entity_poly.pdbx_seq_one_letter_code
_entity_poly.pdbx_strand_id
1 'polypeptide(L)'
;MTVTYSLDVASSTFCGFHRLLFRWKGSIWKSIWPELLIWLLAYFLISFSYRFAMSKEQQQVFEELSTFFNTYSEYIPITFLLGFYVSCVFNRWAEVFNNLGWIDSPSLLIQTYVKGTDEMARRTRRNLVRYLVLTQAMVFRDVSTCVKKRFPTMDHLVTAGIMTENELREFDSIKSPHIKYWLPMQWAFSLVRKARDVKMIESDYIYVDLLEKFRQYRIQVLQLTLYDWVPIPLVSYDNTGWPKKMETHI
;
A
#
# COMPACT_ATOMS: atom_id res chain seq x y z
N MET A 1 -10.57 2.12 2.38
CA MET A 1 -11.26 1.48 3.52
C MET A 1 -11.22 -0.02 3.31
N THR A 2 -10.74 -0.77 4.30
CA THR A 2 -10.81 -2.24 4.33
C THR A 2 -12.23 -2.66 4.69
N VAL A 3 -12.74 -3.73 4.07
CA VAL A 3 -14.08 -4.28 4.35
C VAL A 3 -13.91 -5.72 4.79
N THR A 4 -14.18 -5.97 6.08
CA THR A 4 -14.18 -7.32 6.63
C THR A 4 -15.51 -8.00 6.37
N TYR A 5 -15.46 -9.22 5.82
CA TYR A 5 -16.63 -10.07 5.55
C TYR A 5 -16.39 -11.54 5.92
N SER A 6 -15.28 -11.85 6.61
CA SER A 6 -14.88 -13.22 6.95
C SER A 6 -15.93 -13.99 7.75
N LEU A 7 -16.64 -13.30 8.66
CA LEU A 7 -17.74 -13.90 9.44
C LEU A 7 -18.97 -14.21 8.57
N ASP A 8 -19.24 -13.39 7.56
CA ASP A 8 -20.41 -13.56 6.67
C ASP A 8 -20.27 -14.81 5.77
N VAL A 9 -19.04 -15.30 5.59
CA VAL A 9 -18.70 -16.49 4.79
C VAL A 9 -18.16 -17.65 5.63
N ALA A 10 -18.26 -17.57 6.96
CA ALA A 10 -17.73 -18.60 7.85
C ALA A 10 -18.44 -19.95 7.69
N SER A 11 -19.72 -19.94 7.30
CA SER A 11 -20.52 -21.13 7.02
C SER A 11 -20.87 -21.24 5.53
N SER A 12 -20.64 -22.40 4.93
CA SER A 12 -21.10 -22.72 3.57
C SER A 12 -22.61 -22.93 3.56
N THR A 13 -23.35 -21.82 3.45
CA THR A 13 -24.81 -21.84 3.25
C THR A 13 -25.12 -21.58 1.77
N PHE A 14 -26.18 -22.20 1.25
CA PHE A 14 -26.60 -22.06 -0.14
C PHE A 14 -26.76 -20.59 -0.57
N CYS A 15 -27.26 -19.73 0.32
CA CYS A 15 -27.44 -18.29 0.07
C CYS A 15 -26.29 -17.40 0.59
N GLY A 16 -25.21 -17.97 1.13
CA GLY A 16 -24.10 -17.21 1.73
C GLY A 16 -23.44 -16.25 0.73
N PHE A 17 -23.14 -16.74 -0.47
CA PHE A 17 -22.55 -15.92 -1.54
C PHE A 17 -23.53 -14.89 -2.12
N HIS A 18 -24.81 -15.23 -2.25
CA HIS A 18 -25.83 -14.28 -2.73
C HIS A 18 -25.96 -13.06 -1.80
N ARG A 19 -25.82 -13.25 -0.49
CA ARG A 19 -25.83 -12.16 0.48
C ARG A 19 -24.70 -11.16 0.27
N LEU A 20 -23.53 -11.60 -0.20
CA LEU A 20 -22.38 -10.74 -0.48
C LEU A 20 -22.62 -9.84 -1.71
N LEU A 21 -23.34 -10.32 -2.73
CA LEU A 21 -23.63 -9.56 -3.95
C LEU A 21 -24.44 -8.29 -3.67
N PHE A 22 -25.31 -8.31 -2.64
CA PHE A 22 -26.16 -7.17 -2.27
C PHE A 22 -25.50 -6.19 -1.29
N ARG A 23 -24.24 -6.40 -0.92
CA ARG A 23 -23.51 -5.44 -0.07
C ARG A 23 -23.17 -4.19 -0.88
N TRP A 24 -23.21 -3.02 -0.24
CA TRP A 24 -22.83 -1.75 -0.89
C TRP A 24 -21.41 -1.29 -0.55
N LYS A 25 -20.98 -1.43 0.71
CA LYS A 25 -19.65 -1.00 1.14
C LYS A 25 -18.58 -1.95 0.58
N GLY A 26 -17.72 -1.43 -0.29
CA GLY A 26 -16.62 -2.18 -0.91
C GLY A 26 -17.07 -3.20 -1.96
N SER A 27 -18.28 -3.06 -2.49
CA SER A 27 -18.79 -3.93 -3.53
C SER A 27 -18.47 -3.41 -4.93
N ILE A 28 -18.58 -4.31 -5.90
CA ILE A 28 -18.45 -4.01 -7.33
C ILE A 28 -19.43 -2.92 -7.72
N TRP A 29 -20.69 -2.99 -7.27
CA TRP A 29 -21.73 -2.00 -7.56
C TRP A 29 -21.31 -0.58 -7.23
N LYS A 30 -20.77 -0.37 -6.03
CA LYS A 30 -20.30 0.97 -5.63
C LYS A 30 -19.15 1.47 -6.52
N SER A 31 -18.34 0.56 -7.05
CA SER A 31 -17.18 0.90 -7.88
C SER A 31 -17.53 1.15 -9.34
N ILE A 32 -18.56 0.50 -9.89
CA ILE A 32 -18.86 0.55 -11.35
C ILE A 32 -20.11 1.35 -11.70
N TRP A 33 -20.93 1.75 -10.72
CA TRP A 33 -22.24 2.35 -11.03
C TRP A 33 -22.14 3.64 -11.87
N PRO A 34 -21.15 4.56 -11.69
CA PRO A 34 -21.05 5.75 -12.53
C PRO A 34 -20.71 5.39 -13.98
N GLU A 35 -19.74 4.48 -14.18
CA GLU A 35 -19.32 4.02 -15.51
C GLU A 35 -20.47 3.26 -16.20
N LEU A 36 -21.18 2.41 -15.46
CA LEU A 36 -22.35 1.68 -15.96
C LEU A 36 -23.47 2.64 -16.36
N LEU A 37 -23.72 3.70 -15.57
CA LEU A 37 -24.72 4.70 -15.91
C LEU A 37 -24.36 5.43 -17.21
N ILE A 38 -23.11 5.85 -17.36
CA ILE A 38 -22.63 6.49 -18.59
C ILE A 38 -22.76 5.54 -19.79
N TRP A 39 -22.37 4.27 -19.62
CA TRP A 39 -22.49 3.26 -20.66
C TRP A 39 -23.95 3.02 -21.07
N LEU A 40 -24.87 2.90 -20.11
CA LEU A 40 -26.30 2.73 -20.37
C LEU A 40 -26.89 3.95 -21.07
N LEU A 41 -26.54 5.16 -20.65
CA LEU A 41 -27.00 6.39 -21.29
C LEU A 41 -26.53 6.47 -22.74
N ALA A 42 -25.26 6.16 -23.01
CA ALA A 42 -24.74 6.12 -24.37
C ALA A 42 -25.44 5.05 -25.22
N TYR A 43 -25.62 3.85 -24.67
CA TYR A 43 -26.32 2.75 -25.34
C TYR A 43 -27.75 3.14 -25.70
N PHE A 44 -28.52 3.66 -24.74
CA PHE A 44 -29.90 4.08 -24.98
C PHE A 44 -30.00 5.27 -25.92
N LEU A 45 -29.07 6.23 -25.86
CA LEU A 45 -29.03 7.36 -26.79
C LEU A 45 -28.82 6.87 -28.24
N ILE A 46 -27.87 5.96 -28.46
CA ILE A 46 -27.66 5.34 -29.77
C ILE A 46 -28.91 4.56 -30.20
N SER A 47 -29.47 3.73 -29.31
CA SER A 47 -30.68 2.94 -29.60
C SER A 47 -31.88 3.80 -29.97
N PHE A 48 -32.10 4.90 -29.25
CA PHE A 48 -33.17 5.85 -29.55
C PHE A 48 -32.91 6.61 -30.85
N SER A 49 -31.67 7.00 -31.12
CA SER A 49 -31.32 7.66 -32.39
C SER A 49 -31.59 6.74 -33.59
N TYR A 50 -31.22 5.46 -33.50
CA TYR A 50 -31.50 4.45 -34.53
C TYR A 50 -33.02 4.25 -34.73
N ARG A 51 -33.80 4.14 -33.66
CA ARG A 51 -35.25 3.85 -33.74
C ARG A 51 -36.11 5.04 -34.17
N PHE A 52 -35.77 6.25 -33.73
CA PHE A 52 -36.65 7.42 -33.85
C PHE A 52 -36.09 8.56 -34.70
N ALA A 53 -34.78 8.62 -34.93
CA ALA A 53 -34.16 9.73 -35.67
C ALA A 53 -33.62 9.32 -37.06
N MET A 54 -33.16 8.08 -37.23
CA MET A 54 -32.56 7.62 -38.48
C MET A 54 -33.61 7.24 -39.54
N SER A 55 -33.32 7.53 -40.81
CA SER A 55 -34.08 7.04 -41.96
C SER A 55 -33.76 5.57 -42.25
N LYS A 56 -34.57 4.91 -43.10
CA LYS A 56 -34.35 3.49 -43.48
C LYS A 56 -32.98 3.25 -44.12
N GLU A 57 -32.51 4.18 -44.95
CA GLU A 57 -31.18 4.11 -45.59
C GLU A 57 -30.07 4.22 -44.55
N GLN A 58 -30.22 5.11 -43.56
CA GLN A 58 -29.25 5.26 -42.47
C GLN A 58 -29.22 4.05 -41.53
N GLN A 59 -30.38 3.43 -41.27
CA GLN A 59 -30.49 2.22 -40.46
C GLN A 59 -29.73 1.05 -41.09
N GLN A 60 -29.80 0.88 -42.42
CA GLN A 60 -29.04 -0.15 -43.13
C GLN A 60 -27.53 0.03 -42.93
N VAL A 61 -27.03 1.25 -43.11
CA VAL A 61 -25.60 1.55 -42.89
C VAL A 61 -25.21 1.32 -41.42
N PHE A 62 -26.08 1.66 -40.46
CA PHE A 62 -25.82 1.44 -39.04
C PHE A 62 -25.74 -0.06 -38.67
N GLU A 63 -26.58 -0.89 -39.29
CA GLU A 63 -26.59 -2.35 -39.12
C GLU A 63 -25.30 -2.98 -39.66
N GLU A 64 -24.83 -2.52 -40.82
CA GLU A 64 -23.54 -2.93 -41.39
C GLU A 64 -22.38 -2.55 -40.45
N LEU A 65 -22.37 -1.31 -39.94
CA LEU A 65 -21.38 -0.85 -38.96
C LEU A 65 -21.42 -1.67 -37.66
N SER A 66 -22.62 -1.96 -37.15
CA SER A 66 -22.78 -2.75 -35.92
C SER A 66 -22.25 -4.17 -36.09
N THR A 67 -22.51 -4.77 -37.25
CA THR A 67 -21.99 -6.10 -37.61
C THR A 67 -20.47 -6.07 -37.70
N PHE A 68 -19.91 -5.04 -38.36
CA PHE A 68 -18.46 -4.83 -38.45
C PHE A 68 -17.82 -4.78 -37.06
N PHE A 69 -18.30 -3.93 -36.15
CA PHE A 69 -17.73 -3.83 -34.80
C PHE A 69 -17.89 -5.12 -33.98
N ASN A 70 -19.00 -5.83 -34.13
CA ASN A 70 -19.22 -7.10 -33.43
C ASN A 70 -18.18 -8.15 -33.84
N THR A 71 -17.84 -8.24 -35.12
CA THR A 71 -16.78 -9.13 -35.62
C THR A 71 -15.44 -8.82 -34.96
N TYR A 72 -15.07 -7.54 -34.80
CA TYR A 72 -13.80 -7.18 -34.16
C TYR A 72 -13.76 -7.38 -32.63
N SER A 73 -14.91 -7.35 -31.96
CA SER A 73 -15.00 -7.52 -30.51
C SER A 73 -14.57 -8.93 -30.05
N GLU A 74 -14.73 -9.94 -30.89
CA GLU A 74 -14.37 -11.34 -30.55
C GLU A 74 -12.85 -11.61 -30.61
N TYR A 75 -12.09 -10.79 -31.34
CA TYR A 75 -10.65 -11.02 -31.54
C TYR A 75 -9.75 -10.52 -30.41
N ILE A 76 -10.27 -9.72 -29.47
CA ILE A 76 -9.46 -9.15 -28.38
C ILE A 76 -9.57 -10.07 -27.15
N PRO A 77 -8.50 -10.79 -26.72
CA PRO A 77 -8.53 -11.66 -25.55
C PRO A 77 -8.41 -10.84 -24.25
N ILE A 78 -9.38 -9.95 -24.02
CA ILE A 78 -9.41 -9.04 -22.85
C ILE A 78 -9.42 -9.84 -21.56
N THR A 79 -10.12 -10.97 -21.52
CA THR A 79 -10.23 -11.85 -20.35
C THR A 79 -8.86 -12.40 -19.92
N PHE A 80 -8.04 -12.83 -20.88
CA PHE A 80 -6.70 -13.33 -20.62
C PHE A 80 -5.81 -12.21 -20.05
N LEU A 81 -5.73 -11.07 -20.73
CA LEU A 81 -4.94 -9.92 -20.29
C LEU A 81 -5.36 -9.41 -18.91
N LEU A 82 -6.67 -9.32 -18.67
CA LEU A 82 -7.23 -8.94 -17.38
C LEU A 82 -6.83 -9.93 -16.27
N GLY A 83 -6.83 -11.23 -16.57
CA GLY A 83 -6.39 -12.27 -15.63
C GLY A 83 -4.94 -12.09 -15.16
N PHE A 84 -4.00 -11.83 -16.08
CA PHE A 84 -2.60 -11.56 -15.70
C PHE A 84 -2.48 -10.26 -14.90
N TYR A 85 -3.15 -9.21 -15.35
CA TYR A 85 -3.10 -7.92 -14.70
C TYR A 85 -3.62 -7.99 -13.26
N VAL A 86 -4.82 -8.57 -13.06
CA VAL A 86 -5.42 -8.75 -11.73
C VAL A 86 -4.53 -9.60 -10.83
N SER A 87 -3.95 -10.68 -11.36
CA SER A 87 -3.02 -11.52 -10.61
C SER A 87 -1.77 -10.75 -10.16
N CYS A 88 -1.20 -9.92 -11.04
CA CYS A 88 -0.05 -9.07 -10.71
C CYS A 88 -0.40 -8.04 -9.61
N VAL A 89 -1.53 -7.35 -9.76
CA VAL A 89 -2.03 -6.38 -8.76
C VAL A 89 -2.27 -7.04 -7.42
N PHE A 90 -2.91 -8.21 -7.40
CA PHE A 90 -3.20 -8.94 -6.18
C PHE A 90 -1.92 -9.40 -5.46
N ASN A 91 -0.97 -9.99 -6.18
CA ASN A 91 0.31 -10.41 -5.62
C ASN A 91 1.06 -9.23 -5.01
N ARG A 92 1.10 -8.10 -5.72
CA ARG A 92 1.70 -6.87 -5.21
C ARG A 92 0.99 -6.34 -3.97
N TRP A 93 -0.34 -6.35 -3.94
CA TRP A 93 -1.11 -5.97 -2.76
C TRP A 93 -0.79 -6.87 -1.55
N ALA A 94 -0.69 -8.18 -1.76
CA ALA A 94 -0.34 -9.13 -0.71
C ALA A 94 1.08 -8.86 -0.17
N GLU A 95 2.05 -8.60 -1.04
CA GLU A 95 3.39 -8.22 -0.63
C GLU A 95 3.43 -6.91 0.17
N VAL A 96 2.70 -5.88 -0.27
CA VAL A 96 2.57 -4.63 0.51
C VAL A 96 1.99 -4.89 1.89
N PHE A 97 0.97 -5.76 1.99
CA PHE A 97 0.37 -6.13 3.27
C PHE A 97 1.35 -6.88 4.19
N ASN A 98 2.11 -7.83 3.64
CA ASN A 98 3.12 -8.60 4.38
C ASN A 98 4.29 -7.71 4.88
N ASN A 99 4.57 -6.61 4.17
CA ASN A 99 5.65 -5.68 4.48
C ASN A 99 5.23 -4.47 5.33
N LEU A 100 4.03 -4.45 5.92
CA LEU A 100 3.59 -3.36 6.81
C LEU A 100 4.52 -3.17 8.04
N GLY A 101 5.27 -4.20 8.42
CA GLY A 101 6.25 -4.14 9.52
C GLY A 101 5.58 -4.17 10.90
N TRP A 102 5.13 -5.35 11.33
CA TRP A 102 4.52 -5.54 12.65
C TRP A 102 5.54 -5.29 13.77
N ILE A 103 5.21 -4.36 14.68
CA ILE A 103 6.12 -3.93 15.77
C ILE A 103 6.17 -4.92 16.94
N ASP A 104 5.22 -5.86 16.99
CA ASP A 104 5.03 -6.82 18.07
C ASP A 104 6.29 -7.67 18.31
N SER A 105 6.80 -8.32 17.27
CA SER A 105 7.99 -9.18 17.34
C SER A 105 9.23 -8.46 17.88
N PRO A 106 9.69 -7.32 17.32
CA PRO A 106 10.82 -6.61 17.89
C PRO A 106 10.53 -6.06 19.29
N SER A 107 9.30 -5.68 19.62
CA SER A 107 8.94 -5.18 20.95
C SER A 107 9.06 -6.26 22.03
N LEU A 108 8.59 -7.47 21.76
CA LEU A 108 8.70 -8.61 22.68
C LEU A 108 10.17 -8.97 22.92
N LEU A 109 11.01 -8.90 21.88
CA LEU A 109 12.45 -9.16 22.01
C LEU A 109 13.15 -8.04 22.78
N ILE A 110 12.85 -6.76 22.52
CA ILE A 110 13.37 -5.64 23.31
C ILE A 110 13.04 -5.82 24.79
N GLN A 111 11.80 -6.23 25.11
CA GLN A 111 11.37 -6.45 26.49
C GLN A 111 12.10 -7.61 27.16
N THR A 112 12.46 -8.66 26.41
CA THR A 112 13.13 -9.85 26.94
C THR A 112 14.64 -9.65 27.05
N TYR A 113 15.25 -8.99 26.07
CA TYR A 113 16.69 -8.91 25.91
C TYR A 113 17.34 -7.72 26.63
N VAL A 114 16.60 -6.62 26.81
CA VAL A 114 17.10 -5.43 27.54
C VAL A 114 16.65 -5.52 29.00
N LYS A 115 17.53 -6.05 29.85
CA LYS A 115 17.26 -6.27 31.27
C LYS A 115 17.39 -4.98 32.09
N GLY A 116 16.87 -5.02 33.31
CA GLY A 116 16.85 -3.90 34.26
C GLY A 116 15.44 -3.41 34.57
N THR A 117 15.18 -3.16 35.86
CA THR A 117 13.91 -2.65 36.41
C THR A 117 13.98 -1.16 36.72
N ASP A 118 15.19 -0.63 36.77
CA ASP A 118 15.57 0.76 36.93
C ASP A 118 15.05 1.64 35.78
N GLU A 119 14.91 2.92 36.10
CA GLU A 119 14.29 3.90 35.20
C GLU A 119 15.06 4.02 33.87
N MET A 120 16.38 3.88 33.91
CA MET A 120 17.24 3.89 32.74
C MET A 120 16.88 2.75 31.77
N ALA A 121 16.80 1.51 32.26
CA ALA A 121 16.41 0.36 31.45
C ALA A 121 14.99 0.50 30.87
N ARG A 122 14.04 1.02 31.67
CA ARG A 122 12.68 1.32 31.20
C ARG A 122 12.68 2.36 30.07
N ARG A 123 13.44 3.45 30.23
CA ARG A 123 13.57 4.51 29.20
C ARG A 123 14.23 3.95 27.93
N THR A 124 15.27 3.13 28.06
CA THR A 124 15.93 2.45 26.93
C THR A 124 14.93 1.61 26.13
N ARG A 125 14.16 0.71 26.78
CA ARG A 125 13.15 -0.11 26.09
C ARG A 125 12.11 0.73 25.37
N ARG A 126 11.59 1.78 26.01
CA ARG A 126 10.60 2.69 25.40
C ARG A 126 11.17 3.43 24.20
N ASN A 127 12.40 3.94 24.30
CA ASN A 127 13.03 4.67 23.21
C ASN A 127 13.37 3.76 22.03
N LEU A 128 13.80 2.53 22.27
CA LEU A 128 14.03 1.53 21.21
C LEU A 128 12.76 1.28 20.40
N VAL A 129 11.65 0.95 21.08
CA VAL A 129 10.36 0.74 20.40
C VAL A 129 9.91 2.02 19.68
N ARG A 130 10.04 3.18 20.32
CA ARG A 130 9.64 4.46 19.73
C ARG A 130 10.44 4.80 18.48
N TYR A 131 11.74 4.49 18.40
CA TYR A 131 12.53 4.72 17.18
C TYR A 131 12.13 3.81 16.01
N LEU A 132 11.74 2.57 16.30
CA LEU A 132 11.17 1.67 15.29
C LEU A 132 9.83 2.21 14.77
N VAL A 133 8.93 2.61 15.68
CA VAL A 133 7.64 3.23 15.34
C VAL A 133 7.82 4.55 14.60
N LEU A 134 8.82 5.35 14.96
CA LEU A 134 9.13 6.60 14.27
C LEU A 134 9.55 6.33 12.82
N THR A 135 10.41 5.33 12.59
CA THR A 135 10.78 4.89 11.23
C THR A 135 9.53 4.50 10.42
N GLN A 136 8.66 3.68 11.01
CA GLN A 136 7.41 3.25 10.37
C GLN A 136 6.46 4.42 10.09
N ALA A 137 6.26 5.32 11.05
CA ALA A 137 5.42 6.50 10.87
C ALA A 137 5.95 7.41 9.76
N MET A 138 7.28 7.57 9.68
CA MET A 138 7.90 8.33 8.61
C MET A 138 7.65 7.71 7.23
N VAL A 139 7.80 6.40 7.09
CA VAL A 139 7.55 5.69 5.83
C VAL A 139 6.07 5.74 5.46
N PHE A 140 5.17 5.44 6.40
CA PHE A 140 3.73 5.47 6.18
C PHE A 140 3.22 6.85 5.78
N ARG A 141 3.81 7.91 6.33
CA ARG A 141 3.50 9.29 5.93
C ARG A 141 3.72 9.52 4.43
N ASP A 142 4.75 8.91 3.85
CA ASP A 142 5.10 9.14 2.44
C ASP A 142 4.36 8.18 1.50
N VAL A 143 4.10 6.94 1.89
CA VAL A 143 3.39 5.95 1.04
C VAL A 143 1.85 5.96 1.20
N SER A 144 1.32 6.57 2.26
CA SER A 144 -0.13 6.58 2.55
C SER A 144 -0.69 7.98 2.67
N THR A 145 -1.61 8.34 1.76
CA THR A 145 -2.29 9.64 1.79
C THR A 145 -3.10 9.86 3.07
N CYS A 146 -3.69 8.82 3.66
CA CYS A 146 -4.40 8.91 4.93
C CYS A 146 -3.47 9.28 6.08
N VAL A 147 -2.27 8.70 6.12
CA VAL A 147 -1.26 8.99 7.15
C VAL A 147 -0.64 10.36 6.91
N LYS A 148 -0.37 10.73 5.65
CA LYS A 148 0.08 12.09 5.29
C LYS A 148 -0.89 13.17 5.75
N LYS A 149 -2.21 12.95 5.62
CA LYS A 149 -3.23 13.89 6.11
C LYS A 149 -3.21 14.03 7.63
N ARG A 150 -2.89 12.95 8.36
CA ARG A 150 -2.79 12.97 9.83
C ARG A 150 -1.49 13.58 10.32
N PHE A 151 -0.38 13.35 9.61
CA PHE A 151 0.94 13.87 9.94
C PHE A 151 1.56 14.60 8.72
N PRO A 152 1.11 15.82 8.38
CA PRO A 152 1.63 16.52 7.19
C PRO A 152 3.11 16.88 7.31
N THR A 153 3.51 17.38 8.48
CA THR A 153 4.88 17.84 8.80
C THR A 153 5.52 16.97 9.90
N MET A 154 6.83 17.11 10.08
CA MET A 154 7.56 16.40 11.14
C MET A 154 7.15 16.87 12.55
N ASP A 155 6.73 18.12 12.71
CA ASP A 155 6.20 18.66 13.97
C ASP A 155 4.94 17.94 14.46
N HIS A 156 4.13 17.40 13.53
CA HIS A 156 2.97 16.60 13.90
C HIS A 156 3.38 15.26 14.53
N LEU A 157 4.55 14.71 14.16
CA LEU A 157 5.10 13.53 14.83
C LEU A 157 5.63 13.88 16.23
N VAL A 158 6.13 15.10 16.42
CA VAL A 158 6.53 15.60 17.75
C VAL A 158 5.31 15.79 18.65
N THR A 159 4.29 16.48 18.15
CA THR A 159 3.04 16.74 18.87
C THR A 159 2.33 15.42 19.24
N ALA A 160 2.42 14.40 18.39
CA ALA A 160 1.89 13.07 18.66
C ALA A 160 2.72 12.23 19.65
N GLY A 161 3.87 12.74 20.11
CA GLY A 161 4.78 12.05 21.04
C GLY A 161 5.58 10.91 20.40
N ILE A 162 5.65 10.83 19.06
CA ILE A 162 6.42 9.81 18.33
C ILE A 162 7.90 10.23 18.23
N MET A 163 8.15 11.53 18.08
CA MET A 163 9.48 12.16 18.08
C MET A 163 9.56 13.19 19.23
N THR A 164 10.73 13.41 19.81
CA THR A 164 10.93 14.51 20.78
C THR A 164 11.42 15.78 20.08
N GLU A 165 11.25 16.95 20.70
CA GLU A 165 11.77 18.21 20.13
C GLU A 165 13.29 18.17 19.93
N ASN A 166 14.03 17.56 20.86
CA ASN A 166 15.47 17.42 20.74
C ASN A 166 15.85 16.53 19.56
N GLU A 167 15.13 15.42 19.36
CA GLU A 167 15.34 14.56 18.19
C GLU A 167 14.98 15.25 16.88
N LEU A 168 13.96 16.11 16.86
CA LEU A 168 13.66 16.91 15.68
C LEU A 168 14.80 17.88 15.35
N ARG A 169 15.39 18.53 16.36
CA ARG A 169 16.58 19.39 16.17
C ARG A 169 17.77 18.59 15.62
N GLU A 170 18.04 17.42 16.16
CA GLU A 170 19.09 16.52 15.63
C GLU A 170 18.77 16.06 14.21
N PHE A 171 17.50 15.73 13.94
CA PHE A 171 17.02 15.35 12.63
C PHE A 171 17.30 16.48 11.62
N ASP A 172 16.91 17.71 11.92
CA ASP A 172 17.05 18.86 11.02
C ASP A 172 18.48 19.36 10.87
N SER A 173 19.34 19.11 11.87
CA SER A 173 20.77 19.43 11.78
C SER A 173 21.47 18.71 10.62
N ILE A 174 20.96 17.53 10.23
CA ILE A 174 21.49 16.74 9.13
C ILE A 174 20.84 17.20 7.82
N LYS A 175 21.60 17.95 7.02
CA LYS A 175 21.22 18.33 5.66
C LYS A 175 21.46 17.15 4.70
N SER A 176 20.38 16.61 4.16
CA SER A 176 20.44 15.55 3.15
C SER A 176 19.40 15.83 2.06
N PRO A 177 19.72 15.62 0.77
CA PRO A 177 18.73 15.70 -0.31
C PRO A 177 17.75 14.51 -0.30
N HIS A 178 18.08 13.43 0.44
CA HIS A 178 17.27 12.22 0.50
C HIS A 178 16.45 12.13 1.78
N ILE A 179 15.38 11.35 1.72
CA ILE A 179 14.51 11.13 2.88
C ILE A 179 15.26 10.35 3.97
N LYS A 180 15.21 10.85 5.21
CA LYS A 180 16.04 10.38 6.32
C LYS A 180 15.43 9.22 7.13
N TYR A 181 14.79 8.24 6.47
CA TYR A 181 14.21 7.07 7.17
C TYR A 181 15.25 6.24 7.94
N TRP A 182 16.50 6.31 7.52
CA TRP A 182 17.62 5.60 8.13
C TRP A 182 18.01 6.17 9.50
N LEU A 183 17.67 7.42 9.79
CA LEU A 183 18.18 8.13 10.96
C LEU A 183 17.59 7.58 12.29
N PRO A 184 16.27 7.39 12.43
CA PRO A 184 15.74 6.75 13.65
C PRO A 184 16.23 5.31 13.83
N MET A 185 16.45 4.57 12.73
CA MET A 185 17.06 3.23 12.82
C MET A 185 18.50 3.29 13.32
N GLN A 186 19.31 4.27 12.86
CA GLN A 186 20.66 4.48 13.39
C GLN A 186 20.62 4.82 14.88
N TRP A 187 19.68 5.66 15.33
CA TRP A 187 19.49 5.94 16.76
C TRP A 187 19.15 4.68 17.55
N ALA A 188 18.27 3.83 16.99
CA ALA A 188 17.93 2.54 17.59
C ALA A 188 19.16 1.63 17.72
N PHE A 189 19.93 1.43 16.65
CA PHE A 189 21.17 0.63 16.70
C PHE A 189 22.19 1.19 17.69
N SER A 190 22.34 2.52 17.72
CA SER A 190 23.25 3.19 18.66
C SER A 190 22.81 3.00 20.11
N LEU A 191 21.50 3.01 20.37
CA LEU A 191 20.94 2.79 21.69
C LEU A 191 21.09 1.32 22.14
N VAL A 192 20.93 0.35 21.24
CA VAL A 192 21.23 -1.07 21.51
C VAL A 192 22.70 -1.25 21.88
N ARG A 193 23.62 -0.61 21.15
CA ARG A 193 25.05 -0.64 21.47
C ARG A 193 25.34 -0.08 22.86
N LYS A 194 24.78 1.10 23.20
CA LYS A 194 24.92 1.69 24.54
C LYS A 194 24.35 0.78 25.63
N ALA A 195 23.22 0.12 25.38
CA ALA A 195 22.63 -0.83 26.33
C ALA A 195 23.54 -2.04 26.59
N ARG A 196 24.26 -2.52 25.57
CA ARG A 196 25.30 -3.56 25.73
C ARG A 196 26.48 -3.05 26.54
N ASP A 197 26.98 -1.85 26.25
CA ASP A 197 28.13 -1.28 26.96
C ASP A 197 27.86 -1.12 28.48
N VAL A 198 26.62 -0.82 28.84
CA VAL A 198 26.14 -0.72 30.24
C VAL A 198 25.73 -2.10 30.81
N LYS A 199 25.97 -3.19 30.08
CA LYS A 199 25.67 -4.57 30.48
C LYS A 199 24.18 -4.86 30.75
N MET A 200 23.26 -4.08 30.14
CA MET A 200 21.83 -4.40 30.13
C MET A 200 21.49 -5.59 29.21
N ILE A 201 22.38 -5.87 28.25
CA ILE A 201 22.33 -7.02 27.35
C ILE A 201 23.47 -7.95 27.75
N GLU A 202 23.13 -9.16 28.21
CA GLU A 202 24.07 -10.06 28.89
C GLU A 202 25.04 -10.78 27.96
N SER A 203 24.60 -11.09 26.73
CA SER A 203 25.34 -11.95 25.81
C SER A 203 25.47 -11.32 24.43
N ASP A 204 26.62 -11.54 23.81
CA ASP A 204 26.90 -11.13 22.43
C ASP A 204 25.95 -11.78 21.43
N TYR A 205 25.50 -13.00 21.71
CA TYR A 205 24.49 -13.68 20.89
C TYR A 205 23.16 -12.91 20.89
N ILE A 206 22.69 -12.50 22.08
CA ILE A 206 21.44 -11.73 22.25
C ILE A 206 21.56 -10.37 21.55
N TYR A 207 22.73 -9.73 21.68
CA TYR A 207 23.01 -8.47 21.00
C TYR A 207 22.91 -8.62 19.47
N VAL A 208 23.56 -9.63 18.89
CA VAL A 208 23.53 -9.87 17.43
C VAL A 208 22.12 -10.23 16.95
N ASP A 209 21.40 -11.09 17.68
CA ASP A 209 20.02 -11.44 17.34
C ASP A 209 19.11 -10.20 17.36
N LEU A 210 19.23 -9.33 18.37
CA LEU A 210 18.44 -8.10 18.44
C LEU A 210 18.73 -7.15 17.25
N LEU A 211 20.00 -6.99 16.88
CA LEU A 211 20.38 -6.19 15.72
C LEU A 211 19.80 -6.76 14.41
N GLU A 212 19.86 -8.07 14.25
CA GLU A 212 19.32 -8.76 13.08
C GLU A 212 17.80 -8.57 12.99
N LYS A 213 17.09 -8.61 14.11
CA LYS A 213 15.64 -8.37 14.16
C LYS A 213 15.29 -6.93 13.79
N PHE A 214 16.10 -5.97 14.21
CA PHE A 214 15.93 -4.57 13.81
C PHE A 214 16.21 -4.36 12.32
N ARG A 215 17.23 -5.07 11.78
CA ARG A 215 17.53 -5.06 10.35
C ARG A 215 16.38 -5.65 9.53
N GLN A 216 15.82 -6.78 9.94
CA GLN A 216 14.67 -7.41 9.30
C GLN A 216 13.45 -6.48 9.29
N TYR A 217 13.14 -5.88 10.44
CA TYR A 217 12.06 -4.90 10.55
C TYR A 217 12.25 -3.71 9.61
N ARG A 218 13.46 -3.14 9.58
CA ARG A 218 13.80 -2.04 8.68
C ARG A 218 13.60 -2.41 7.21
N ILE A 219 14.03 -3.61 6.80
CA ILE A 219 13.88 -4.07 5.41
C ILE A 219 12.39 -4.18 5.05
N GLN A 220 11.58 -4.81 5.90
CA GLN A 220 10.14 -4.94 5.67
C GLN A 220 9.48 -3.57 5.48
N VAL A 221 9.69 -2.64 6.42
CA VAL A 221 9.07 -1.32 6.36
C VAL A 221 9.55 -0.53 5.12
N LEU A 222 10.85 -0.54 4.81
CA LEU A 222 11.38 0.19 3.66
C LEU A 222 10.98 -0.42 2.31
N GLN A 223 10.66 -1.71 2.25
CA GLN A 223 10.13 -2.36 1.05
C GLN A 223 8.88 -1.62 0.53
N LEU A 224 8.09 -1.03 1.43
CA LEU A 224 6.91 -0.24 1.06
C LEU A 224 7.26 0.98 0.20
N THR A 225 8.42 1.61 0.45
CA THR A 225 8.87 2.74 -0.38
C THR A 225 9.30 2.30 -1.78
N LEU A 226 9.78 1.05 -1.93
CA LEU A 226 10.10 0.50 -3.24
C LEU A 226 8.84 0.18 -4.02
N TYR A 227 7.81 -0.34 -3.35
CA TYR A 227 6.50 -0.47 -3.97
C TYR A 227 5.97 0.91 -4.38
N ASP A 228 5.94 1.90 -3.50
CA ASP A 228 5.48 3.25 -3.88
C ASP A 228 6.26 3.85 -5.07
N TRP A 229 7.59 3.70 -5.07
CA TRP A 229 8.46 4.22 -6.12
C TRP A 229 8.32 3.50 -7.47
N VAL A 230 8.19 2.17 -7.46
CA VAL A 230 8.12 1.36 -8.67
C VAL A 230 6.68 0.86 -8.88
N PRO A 231 5.84 1.58 -9.66
CA PRO A 231 4.51 1.10 -10.00
C PRO A 231 4.57 -0.10 -10.95
N ILE A 232 3.43 -0.77 -11.14
CA ILE A 232 3.30 -1.81 -12.18
C ILE A 232 3.61 -1.15 -13.54
N PRO A 233 4.51 -1.71 -14.36
CA PRO A 233 4.97 -1.05 -15.59
C PRO A 233 3.82 -0.63 -16.52
N LEU A 234 3.89 0.58 -17.06
CA LEU A 234 2.89 1.15 -17.97
C LEU A 234 2.77 0.39 -19.31
N VAL A 235 3.83 -0.30 -19.76
CA VAL A 235 3.79 -1.12 -20.98
C VAL A 235 2.79 -2.29 -20.85
N SER A 236 2.51 -2.75 -19.64
CA SER A 236 1.42 -3.70 -19.36
C SER A 236 0.02 -3.10 -19.60
N TYR A 237 -0.10 -1.76 -19.55
CA TYR A 237 -1.31 -1.00 -19.83
C TYR A 237 -1.39 -0.58 -21.30
N ASP A 238 -0.24 -0.29 -21.94
CA ASP A 238 -0.13 0.27 -23.30
C ASP A 238 0.09 -0.77 -24.42
N ASN A 239 0.16 -2.07 -24.11
CA ASN A 239 0.07 -3.12 -25.15
C ASN A 239 -1.30 -3.16 -25.85
N THR A 240 -2.18 -2.19 -25.59
CA THR A 240 -3.32 -1.79 -26.42
C THR A 240 -2.96 -0.90 -27.61
N GLY A 241 -1.67 -0.67 -27.92
CA GLY A 241 -1.24 -0.48 -29.31
C GLY A 241 -0.57 0.84 -29.74
N TRP A 242 0.32 1.47 -28.95
CA TRP A 242 1.22 2.51 -29.49
C TRP A 242 2.61 2.50 -28.82
N PRO A 243 3.73 2.55 -29.59
CA PRO A 243 5.06 2.67 -29.00
C PRO A 243 5.36 4.15 -28.70
N LYS A 244 5.68 4.48 -27.44
CA LYS A 244 6.40 5.72 -27.13
C LYS A 244 7.72 5.41 -26.42
N LYS A 245 8.76 6.07 -26.93
CA LYS A 245 10.15 6.03 -26.45
C LYS A 245 10.19 6.28 -24.95
N MET A 246 10.89 5.41 -24.23
CA MET A 246 11.37 5.69 -22.88
C MET A 246 12.42 6.80 -22.97
N GLU A 247 12.04 8.02 -22.63
CA GLU A 247 12.99 9.04 -22.19
C GLU A 247 13.22 8.83 -20.69
N THR A 248 14.34 8.19 -20.39
CA THR A 248 14.88 8.12 -19.03
C THR A 248 15.44 9.49 -18.65
N HIS A 249 14.70 10.22 -17.83
CA HIS A 249 15.28 11.27 -16.98
C HIS A 249 15.22 10.81 -15.53
N ILE A 250 16.41 10.43 -15.05
CA ILE A 250 17.04 10.55 -13.71
C ILE A 250 17.90 9.31 -13.47
#